data_AF-A0AAX3SRR8-F1
#
_entry.id   AF-A0AAX3SRR8-F1
#
_cell.length_a   1.000
_cell.length_b   1.000
_cell.length_c   1.000
_cell.angle_alpha   90.00
_cell.angle_beta   90.00
_cell.angle_gamma   90.00
#
_symmetry.space_group_name_H-M   'P 1'
#
loop_
_entity.id
_entity.type
_entity.pdbx_description
1 polymer ?
#
loop_
_entity_poly.entity_id
_entity_poly.type
_entity_poly.pdbx_seq_one_letter_code
_entity_poly.pdbx_strand_id
1 'polypeptide(L)'
;MRHHKGTPAGRTPALTALTARTALAPLAMALALAGCAGKGPQGYGATSSQQETAAQAQQQLQNAQQATQVDNAQTYLDLITQMQQAGQWYASLAHTEAFEQQYGTQPESRLMRADALRNTGQAEQARQAYQALLQGATTARARRGLGLLHASQGEYGQAVEQLEKARQLNPIDANVLSDLAYAHMLDGQLAAAQMPIMQASQLAPANARVQLNMALFWLASGNETQASQLLRQLAQPQAKGALPMIDQTSLQTLQSQLASVNEAVRLRGGQLSAAPAPGTQQARGVEPVPRPATDASALPAGITRRILLSEPSGAAGATPASPL
;
A
#
# COMPACT_ATOMS: atom_id res chain seq x y z
N MET A 1 12.63 22.97 66.40
CA MET A 1 12.65 24.44 66.26
C MET A 1 11.75 24.77 65.07
N ARG A 2 10.50 25.22 65.30
CA ARG A 2 10.05 26.65 65.26
C ARG A 2 10.36 27.29 63.89
N HIS A 3 9.46 27.91 63.12
CA HIS A 3 8.06 28.31 63.29
C HIS A 3 7.53 28.88 61.94
N HIS A 4 6.22 28.69 61.67
CA HIS A 4 5.22 29.65 61.10
C HIS A 4 5.42 30.27 59.70
N LYS A 5 4.42 30.68 58.91
CA LYS A 5 2.94 30.92 58.89
C LYS A 5 2.63 31.18 57.39
N GLY A 6 1.45 31.04 56.77
CA GLY A 6 0.07 30.80 57.15
C GLY A 6 -0.81 31.04 55.90
N THR A 7 -1.92 30.31 55.78
CA THR A 7 -3.05 30.54 54.86
C THR A 7 -3.95 31.70 55.36
N PRO A 8 -4.78 32.37 54.53
CA PRO A 8 -6.19 31.93 54.29
C PRO A 8 -6.70 32.22 52.85
N ALA A 9 -7.56 31.40 52.22
CA ALA A 9 -9.03 31.32 52.32
C ALA A 9 -9.83 32.61 51.99
N GLY A 10 -10.74 32.53 51.01
CA GLY A 10 -11.82 33.51 50.75
C GLY A 10 -12.40 33.35 49.33
N ARG A 11 -13.50 32.61 49.15
CA ARG A 11 -14.93 33.04 49.19
C ARG A 11 -15.49 33.39 47.79
N THR A 12 -16.40 32.54 47.33
CA THR A 12 -17.54 32.83 46.42
C THR A 12 -18.41 33.95 47.02
N PRO A 13 -19.28 34.72 46.29
CA PRO A 13 -20.40 34.17 45.49
C PRO A 13 -21.00 35.03 44.33
N ALA A 14 -22.01 34.44 43.68
CA ALA A 14 -23.30 35.02 43.25
C ALA A 14 -23.42 36.03 42.09
N LEU A 15 -24.26 35.61 41.12
CA LEU A 15 -25.46 36.29 40.58
C LEU A 15 -25.37 37.76 40.19
N THR A 16 -25.68 38.09 38.93
CA THR A 16 -26.89 38.89 38.61
C THR A 16 -27.15 38.96 37.11
N ALA A 17 -28.42 38.83 36.76
CA ALA A 17 -29.02 39.09 35.47
C ALA A 17 -29.14 40.60 35.17
N LEU A 18 -29.17 40.98 33.89
CA LEU A 18 -29.84 42.19 33.39
C LEU A 18 -30.00 42.04 31.86
N THR A 19 -31.11 41.57 31.33
CA THR A 19 -32.25 42.36 30.82
C THR A 19 -31.88 43.65 30.09
N ALA A 20 -32.15 43.70 28.78
CA ALA A 20 -32.63 44.89 28.10
C ALA A 20 -33.41 44.49 26.83
N ARG A 21 -34.71 44.22 27.02
CA ARG A 21 -35.75 44.45 26.00
C ARG A 21 -36.04 45.96 25.99
N THR A 22 -36.14 46.56 24.81
CA THR A 22 -36.94 47.77 24.44
C THR A 22 -36.32 48.32 23.14
N ALA A 23 -37.03 48.83 22.13
CA ALA A 23 -38.45 49.05 21.88
C ALA A 23 -38.60 49.59 20.44
N LEU A 24 -39.76 49.33 19.84
CA LEU A 24 -40.54 50.15 18.87
C LEU A 24 -39.80 50.94 17.75
N ALA A 25 -39.98 50.61 16.46
CA ALA A 25 -41.15 50.86 15.57
C ALA A 25 -41.06 52.22 14.80
N PRO A 26 -41.91 52.52 13.82
CA PRO A 26 -41.65 52.43 12.37
C PRO A 26 -41.70 53.79 11.64
N LEU A 27 -41.26 53.88 10.39
CA LEU A 27 -41.74 54.93 9.48
C LEU A 27 -41.85 54.45 8.03
N ALA A 28 -43.06 54.56 7.51
CA ALA A 28 -43.46 54.29 6.14
C ALA A 28 -43.02 55.42 5.19
N MET A 29 -42.78 55.11 3.92
CA MET A 29 -43.28 55.96 2.83
C MET A 29 -43.42 55.15 1.54
N ALA A 30 -44.66 55.12 1.04
CA ALA A 30 -45.06 54.55 -0.23
C ALA A 30 -44.66 55.46 -1.40
N LEU A 31 -44.36 54.85 -2.55
CA LEU A 31 -44.58 55.47 -3.86
C LEU A 31 -45.02 54.38 -4.83
N ALA A 32 -46.31 54.40 -5.12
CA ALA A 32 -46.94 53.67 -6.21
C ALA A 32 -46.73 54.43 -7.52
N LEU A 33 -46.40 53.72 -8.59
CA LEU A 33 -46.75 54.13 -9.95
C LEU A 33 -47.37 52.93 -10.66
N ALA A 34 -48.64 53.10 -11.00
CA ALA A 34 -49.42 52.23 -11.85
C ALA A 34 -48.99 52.39 -13.32
N GLY A 35 -48.99 51.29 -14.06
CA GLY A 35 -48.74 51.25 -15.51
C GLY A 35 -49.58 50.19 -16.20
N CYS A 36 -50.79 50.61 -16.59
CA CYS A 36 -51.72 50.14 -17.62
C CYS A 36 -51.89 48.64 -17.95
N ALA A 37 -53.14 48.20 -17.79
CA ALA A 37 -53.73 47.00 -18.35
C ALA A 37 -53.77 47.02 -19.90
N GLY A 38 -53.29 45.94 -20.53
CA GLY A 38 -53.56 45.60 -21.93
C GLY A 38 -54.48 44.39 -22.01
N LYS A 39 -55.73 44.59 -22.44
CA LYS A 39 -56.64 43.51 -22.85
C LYS A 39 -56.18 42.95 -24.20
N GLY A 40 -55.74 41.70 -24.22
CA GLY A 40 -55.59 40.89 -25.43
C GLY A 40 -56.67 39.80 -25.50
N PRO A 41 -57.18 39.42 -26.69
CA PRO A 41 -58.33 38.55 -26.81
C PRO A 41 -57.98 37.10 -26.48
N GLN A 42 -58.91 36.42 -25.79
CA GLN A 42 -58.92 34.97 -25.66
C GLN A 42 -59.10 34.33 -27.05
N GLY A 43 -58.07 33.60 -27.49
CA GLY A 43 -58.12 32.69 -28.63
C GLY A 43 -57.88 31.26 -28.16
N TYR A 44 -58.89 30.40 -28.33
CA TYR A 44 -58.84 28.96 -28.11
C TYR A 44 -57.89 28.30 -29.13
N GLY A 45 -57.06 27.35 -28.67
CA GLY A 45 -56.36 26.40 -29.55
C GLY A 45 -54.83 26.49 -29.60
N ALA A 46 -54.15 26.78 -28.48
CA ALA A 46 -52.77 26.30 -28.31
C ALA A 46 -52.85 24.88 -27.72
N THR A 47 -53.16 23.92 -28.61
CA THR A 47 -53.29 22.50 -28.31
C THR A 47 -51.99 21.95 -27.71
N SER A 48 -52.13 20.90 -26.90
CA SER A 48 -51.12 20.06 -26.25
C SER A 48 -49.75 19.91 -26.92
N SER A 49 -49.62 20.08 -28.24
CA SER A 49 -48.36 20.01 -29.00
C SER A 49 -47.27 21.01 -28.57
N GLN A 50 -47.62 22.23 -28.12
CA GLN A 50 -46.62 23.18 -27.59
C GLN A 50 -46.15 22.85 -26.17
N GLN A 51 -47.00 22.22 -25.35
CA GLN A 51 -46.59 21.72 -24.03
C GLN A 51 -45.79 20.42 -24.14
N GLU A 52 -46.15 19.54 -25.07
CA GLU A 52 -45.41 18.31 -25.37
C GLU A 52 -44.00 18.61 -25.88
N THR A 53 -43.81 19.61 -26.74
CA THR A 53 -42.49 20.01 -27.23
C THR A 53 -41.60 20.64 -26.16
N ALA A 54 -42.18 21.42 -25.23
CA ALA A 54 -41.43 21.96 -24.09
C ALA A 54 -41.02 20.86 -23.09
N ALA A 55 -41.92 19.91 -22.80
CA ALA A 55 -41.61 18.76 -21.94
C ALA A 55 -40.56 17.84 -22.56
N GLN A 56 -40.64 17.58 -23.87
CA GLN A 56 -39.64 16.82 -24.60
C GLN A 56 -38.30 17.54 -24.67
N ALA A 57 -38.28 18.86 -24.91
CA ALA A 57 -37.05 19.65 -24.88
C ALA A 57 -36.41 19.66 -23.49
N GLN A 58 -37.22 19.74 -22.44
CA GLN A 58 -36.74 19.69 -21.06
C GLN A 58 -36.22 18.31 -20.67
N GLN A 59 -36.88 17.24 -21.12
CA GLN A 59 -36.41 15.87 -20.96
C GLN A 59 -35.14 15.61 -21.77
N GLN A 60 -35.01 16.18 -22.97
CA GLN A 60 -33.82 16.05 -23.80
C GLN A 60 -32.64 16.84 -23.22
N LEU A 61 -32.90 18.00 -22.58
CA LEU A 61 -31.92 18.74 -21.79
C LEU A 61 -31.53 18.00 -20.51
N GLN A 62 -32.46 17.34 -19.82
CA GLN A 62 -32.14 16.49 -18.65
C GLN A 62 -31.33 15.26 -19.06
N ASN A 63 -31.69 14.61 -20.17
CA ASN A 63 -30.94 13.48 -20.73
C ASN A 63 -29.56 13.93 -21.21
N ALA A 64 -29.44 15.14 -21.78
CA ALA A 64 -28.16 15.73 -22.13
C ALA A 64 -27.34 16.08 -20.87
N GLN A 65 -27.95 16.63 -19.82
CA GLN A 65 -27.29 16.89 -18.54
C GLN A 65 -26.86 15.61 -17.83
N GLN A 66 -27.64 14.53 -17.89
CA GLN A 66 -27.28 13.21 -17.40
C GLN A 66 -26.20 12.57 -18.29
N ALA A 67 -26.24 12.76 -19.60
CA ALA A 67 -25.18 12.34 -20.53
C ALA A 67 -23.90 13.18 -20.39
N THR A 68 -23.99 14.37 -19.79
CA THR A 68 -22.87 15.26 -19.44
C THR A 68 -22.56 15.23 -17.94
N GLN A 69 -23.24 14.37 -17.15
CA GLN A 69 -22.76 14.01 -15.82
C GLN A 69 -21.52 13.17 -16.05
N VAL A 70 -20.39 13.86 -16.20
CA VAL A 70 -19.11 13.35 -15.74
C VAL A 70 -19.39 12.67 -14.41
N ASP A 71 -19.00 11.41 -14.26
CA ASP A 71 -19.26 10.66 -13.05
C ASP A 71 -18.58 11.37 -11.86
N ASN A 72 -19.35 12.24 -11.19
CA ASN A 72 -18.85 13.21 -10.23
C ASN A 72 -18.14 12.50 -9.07
N ALA A 73 -18.55 11.26 -8.78
CA ALA A 73 -17.89 10.43 -7.78
C ALA A 73 -16.51 9.96 -8.25
N GLN A 74 -16.41 9.38 -9.45
CA GLN A 74 -15.12 8.89 -9.96
C GLN A 74 -14.12 10.03 -10.17
N THR A 75 -14.56 11.15 -10.76
CA THR A 75 -13.69 12.33 -10.93
C THR A 75 -13.21 12.89 -9.58
N TYR A 76 -14.02 12.78 -8.52
CA TYR A 76 -13.58 13.18 -7.19
C TYR A 76 -12.58 12.18 -6.58
N LEU A 77 -12.76 10.87 -6.79
CA LEU A 77 -11.75 9.87 -6.41
C LEU A 77 -10.43 10.08 -7.16
N ASP A 78 -10.48 10.51 -8.42
CA ASP A 78 -9.29 10.84 -9.22
C ASP A 78 -8.55 12.05 -8.64
N LEU A 79 -9.29 13.08 -8.19
CA LEU A 79 -8.71 14.21 -7.46
C LEU A 79 -8.03 13.73 -6.17
N ILE A 80 -8.69 12.90 -5.36
CA ILE A 80 -8.09 12.34 -4.14
C ILE A 80 -6.81 11.57 -4.48
N THR A 81 -6.83 10.78 -5.56
CA THR A 81 -5.68 10.03 -6.04
C THR A 81 -4.53 10.96 -6.44
N GLN A 82 -4.80 12.05 -7.17
CA GLN A 82 -3.80 13.05 -7.54
C GLN A 82 -3.17 13.70 -6.30
N MET A 83 -3.98 14.02 -5.30
CA MET A 83 -3.49 14.58 -4.03
C MET A 83 -2.56 13.61 -3.31
N GLN A 84 -2.90 12.32 -3.28
CA GLN A 84 -2.03 11.28 -2.69
C GLN A 84 -0.71 11.12 -3.47
N GLN A 85 -0.76 11.13 -4.80
CA GLN A 85 0.44 11.10 -5.64
C GLN A 85 1.34 12.32 -5.44
N ALA A 86 0.74 13.49 -5.16
CA ALA A 86 1.46 14.71 -4.81
C ALA A 86 1.92 14.76 -3.33
N GLY A 87 1.66 13.71 -2.54
CA GLY A 87 2.01 13.65 -1.12
C GLY A 87 1.17 14.55 -0.22
N GLN A 88 0.05 15.08 -0.71
CA GLN A 88 -0.86 15.97 0.02
C GLN A 88 -1.81 15.16 0.93
N TRP A 89 -1.25 14.35 1.83
CA TRP A 89 -1.99 13.36 2.62
C TRP A 89 -3.04 13.96 3.55
N TYR A 90 -2.76 15.10 4.19
CA TYR A 90 -3.74 15.78 5.05
C TYR A 90 -4.95 16.30 4.27
N ALA A 91 -4.71 16.85 3.07
CA ALA A 91 -5.77 17.34 2.22
C ALA A 91 -6.56 16.14 1.63
N SER A 92 -5.87 15.07 1.21
CA SER A 92 -6.51 13.81 0.81
C SER A 92 -7.42 13.25 1.90
N LEU A 93 -6.99 13.26 3.17
CA LEU A 93 -7.80 12.82 4.30
C LEU A 93 -9.12 13.60 4.40
N ALA A 94 -9.05 14.94 4.37
CA ALA A 94 -10.25 15.78 4.40
C ALA A 94 -11.18 15.53 3.20
N HIS A 95 -10.62 15.37 2.00
CA HIS A 95 -11.41 15.09 0.80
C HIS A 95 -12.04 13.70 0.81
N THR A 96 -11.38 12.68 1.39
CA THR A 96 -12.01 11.36 1.57
C THR A 96 -13.21 11.43 2.52
N GLU A 97 -13.13 12.23 3.58
CA GLU A 97 -14.26 12.41 4.50
C GLU A 97 -15.43 13.16 3.84
N ALA A 98 -15.13 14.24 3.10
CA ALA A 98 -16.14 14.97 2.33
C ALA A 98 -16.79 14.11 1.24
N PHE A 99 -15.98 13.28 0.55
CA PHE A 99 -16.48 12.31 -0.43
C PHE A 99 -17.46 11.33 0.21
N GLU A 100 -17.10 10.73 1.35
CA GLU A 100 -17.94 9.75 2.03
C GLU A 100 -19.25 10.35 2.56
N GLN A 101 -19.25 11.63 2.95
CA GLN A 101 -20.47 12.36 3.33
C GLN A 101 -21.41 12.58 2.15
N GLN A 102 -20.87 12.86 0.97
CA GLN A 102 -21.66 13.22 -0.21
C GLN A 102 -22.13 12.00 -1.01
N TYR A 103 -21.26 11.00 -1.20
CA TYR A 103 -21.49 9.85 -2.09
C TYR A 103 -21.65 8.53 -1.32
N GLY A 104 -21.51 8.56 0.00
CA GLY A 104 -21.52 7.39 0.85
C GLY A 104 -20.17 6.66 0.90
N THR A 105 -20.05 5.75 1.85
CA THR A 105 -18.81 5.03 2.12
C THR A 105 -18.65 3.83 1.19
N GLN A 106 -17.60 3.83 0.36
CA GLN A 106 -17.26 2.73 -0.54
C GLN A 106 -15.95 2.04 -0.11
N PRO A 107 -15.66 0.80 -0.55
CA PRO A 107 -14.39 0.15 -0.23
C PRO A 107 -13.17 0.95 -0.72
N GLU A 108 -13.27 1.58 -1.89
CA GLU A 108 -12.20 2.40 -2.46
C GLU A 108 -11.94 3.66 -1.64
N SER A 109 -12.99 4.43 -1.29
CA SER A 109 -12.85 5.65 -0.47
C SER A 109 -12.26 5.33 0.90
N ARG A 110 -12.69 4.22 1.52
CA ARG A 110 -12.15 3.75 2.80
C ARG A 110 -10.67 3.38 2.69
N LEU A 111 -10.25 2.76 1.59
CA LEU A 111 -8.86 2.43 1.36
C LEU A 111 -8.01 3.69 1.20
N MET A 112 -8.48 4.66 0.41
CA MET A 112 -7.80 5.96 0.24
C MET A 112 -7.69 6.70 1.57
N ARG A 113 -8.74 6.68 2.41
CA ARG A 113 -8.71 7.26 3.76
C ARG A 113 -7.71 6.55 4.66
N ALA A 114 -7.66 5.20 4.62
CA ALA A 114 -6.69 4.41 5.38
C ALA A 114 -5.24 4.74 4.97
N ASP A 115 -4.99 4.90 3.67
CA ASP A 115 -3.69 5.34 3.15
C ASP A 115 -3.34 6.75 3.62
N ALA A 116 -4.30 7.68 3.62
CA ALA A 116 -4.10 9.02 4.15
C ALA A 116 -3.76 8.99 5.65
N LEU A 117 -4.56 8.29 6.47
CA LEU A 117 -4.34 8.11 7.91
C LEU A 117 -2.95 7.52 8.23
N ARG A 118 -2.48 6.54 7.44
CA ARG A 118 -1.13 5.98 7.61
C ARG A 118 -0.07 7.04 7.39
N ASN A 119 -0.17 7.80 6.31
CA ASN A 119 0.82 8.79 5.93
C ASN A 119 0.78 10.08 6.78
N THR A 120 -0.32 10.35 7.48
CA THR A 120 -0.45 11.46 8.44
C THR A 120 -0.13 11.04 9.87
N GLY A 121 0.24 9.78 10.11
CA GLY A 121 0.69 9.27 11.42
C GLY A 121 -0.42 8.77 12.35
N GLN A 122 -1.66 8.66 11.90
CA GLN A 122 -2.78 8.07 12.67
C GLN A 122 -2.76 6.54 12.57
N ALA A 123 -1.69 5.92 13.05
CA ALA A 123 -1.39 4.49 12.89
C ALA A 123 -2.55 3.55 13.29
N GLU A 124 -3.14 3.76 14.47
CA GLU A 124 -4.22 2.89 14.96
C GLU A 124 -5.50 3.01 14.12
N GLN A 125 -5.85 4.22 13.69
CA GLN A 125 -7.03 4.44 12.84
C GLN A 125 -6.81 3.81 11.45
N ALA A 126 -5.60 3.96 10.89
CA ALA A 126 -5.22 3.31 9.64
C ALA A 126 -5.32 1.77 9.76
N ARG A 127 -4.81 1.19 10.87
CA ARG A 127 -4.88 -0.24 11.15
C ARG A 127 -6.32 -0.74 11.14
N GLN A 128 -7.20 -0.09 11.89
CA GLN A 128 -8.63 -0.45 11.96
C GLN A 128 -9.29 -0.35 10.58
N ALA A 129 -9.01 0.73 9.83
CA ALA A 129 -9.56 0.93 8.49
C ALA A 129 -9.11 -0.16 7.51
N TYR A 130 -7.82 -0.53 7.49
CA TYR A 130 -7.34 -1.63 6.65
C TYR A 130 -7.92 -2.98 7.07
N GLN A 131 -8.04 -3.26 8.38
CA GLN A 131 -8.64 -4.51 8.87
C GLN A 131 -10.10 -4.68 8.41
N ALA A 132 -10.85 -3.59 8.36
CA ALA A 132 -12.22 -3.59 7.84
C ALA A 132 -12.32 -3.84 6.31
N LEU A 133 -11.20 -3.82 5.59
CA LEU A 133 -11.09 -4.01 4.14
C LEU A 133 -10.46 -5.35 3.77
N LEU A 134 -10.36 -6.30 4.71
CA LEU A 134 -9.79 -7.63 4.46
C LEU A 134 -10.76 -8.62 3.78
N GLN A 135 -11.82 -8.10 3.16
CA GLN A 135 -12.80 -8.87 2.41
C GLN A 135 -13.08 -8.19 1.07
N GLY A 136 -13.07 -8.97 -0.02
CA GLY A 136 -13.37 -8.49 -1.37
C GLY A 136 -12.17 -7.88 -2.12
N ALA A 137 -12.46 -7.03 -3.10
CA ALA A 137 -11.49 -6.58 -4.10
C ALA A 137 -10.35 -5.69 -3.54
N THR A 138 -10.54 -5.04 -2.39
CA THR A 138 -9.54 -4.18 -1.75
C THR A 138 -8.56 -4.95 -0.85
N THR A 139 -8.79 -6.24 -0.62
CA THR A 139 -8.01 -7.05 0.34
C THR A 139 -6.50 -7.00 0.10
N ALA A 140 -6.07 -7.12 -1.16
CA ALA A 140 -4.63 -7.09 -1.49
C ALA A 140 -3.99 -5.74 -1.09
N ARG A 141 -4.63 -4.63 -1.42
CA ARG A 141 -4.16 -3.28 -1.09
C ARG A 141 -4.25 -2.99 0.41
N ALA A 142 -5.29 -3.47 1.09
CA ALA A 142 -5.42 -3.35 2.53
C ALA A 142 -4.30 -4.12 3.27
N ARG A 143 -3.97 -5.34 2.83
CA ARG A 143 -2.83 -6.10 3.36
C ARG A 143 -1.49 -5.43 3.10
N ARG A 144 -1.29 -4.87 1.91
CA ARG A 144 -0.12 -4.03 1.62
C ARG A 144 -0.04 -2.85 2.61
N GLY A 145 -1.16 -2.18 2.86
CA GLY A 145 -1.27 -1.09 3.83
C GLY A 145 -0.87 -1.49 5.25
N LEU A 146 -1.36 -2.64 5.73
CA LEU A 146 -0.96 -3.22 7.03
C LEU A 146 0.53 -3.57 7.07
N GLY A 147 1.08 -4.14 6.00
CA GLY A 147 2.50 -4.44 5.91
C GLY A 147 3.37 -3.20 6.01
N LEU A 148 3.00 -2.11 5.32
CA LEU A 148 3.68 -0.83 5.42
C LEU A 148 3.58 -0.22 6.82
N LEU A 149 2.45 -0.40 7.51
CA LEU A 149 2.29 0.05 8.89
C LEU A 149 3.20 -0.71 9.86
N HIS A 150 3.26 -2.04 9.77
CA HIS A 150 4.19 -2.86 10.55
C HIS A 150 5.65 -2.46 10.27
N ALA A 151 6.01 -2.22 9.00
CA ALA A 151 7.35 -1.77 8.65
C ALA A 151 7.70 -0.42 9.29
N SER A 152 6.77 0.54 9.33
CA SER A 152 6.99 1.83 10.01
C SER A 152 7.14 1.71 11.53
N GLN A 153 6.65 0.61 12.12
CA GLN A 153 6.73 0.30 13.54
C GLN A 153 7.98 -0.53 13.88
N GLY A 154 8.81 -0.89 12.89
CA GLY A 154 9.98 -1.76 13.07
C GLY A 154 9.63 -3.25 13.15
N GLU A 155 8.39 -3.62 12.92
CA GLU A 155 7.87 -4.99 13.01
C GLU A 155 8.06 -5.73 11.67
N TYR A 156 9.31 -5.85 11.21
CA TYR A 156 9.62 -6.27 9.83
C TYR A 156 9.13 -7.68 9.48
N GLY A 157 9.18 -8.63 10.42
CA GLY A 157 8.62 -9.97 10.20
C GLY A 157 7.10 -9.96 9.93
N GLN A 158 6.35 -9.12 10.65
CA GLN A 158 4.91 -8.95 10.43
C GLN A 158 4.63 -8.20 9.12
N ALA A 159 5.50 -7.25 8.76
CA ALA A 159 5.43 -6.57 7.47
C ALA A 159 5.56 -7.57 6.31
N VAL A 160 6.56 -8.45 6.36
CA VAL A 160 6.75 -9.54 5.39
C VAL A 160 5.50 -10.42 5.32
N GLU A 161 4.94 -10.84 6.46
CA GLU A 161 3.75 -11.70 6.48
C GLU A 161 2.54 -11.06 5.75
N GLN A 162 2.26 -9.78 6.01
CA GLN A 162 1.15 -9.09 5.36
C GLN A 162 1.40 -8.86 3.87
N LEU A 163 2.63 -8.51 3.50
CA LEU A 163 3.03 -8.28 2.10
C LEU A 163 3.02 -9.57 1.28
N GLU A 164 3.40 -10.71 1.87
CA GLU A 164 3.27 -12.01 1.23
C GLU A 164 1.82 -12.37 0.93
N LYS A 165 0.92 -12.15 1.90
CA LYS A 165 -0.52 -12.35 1.68
C LYS A 165 -1.07 -11.36 0.63
N ALA A 166 -0.55 -10.14 0.55
CA ALA A 166 -0.91 -9.20 -0.51
C ALA A 166 -0.43 -9.70 -1.89
N ARG A 167 0.80 -10.20 -1.98
CA ARG A 167 1.39 -10.77 -3.22
C ARG A 167 0.60 -11.98 -3.71
N GLN A 168 0.15 -12.86 -2.81
CA GLN A 168 -0.67 -14.02 -3.19
C GLN A 168 -2.00 -13.60 -3.85
N LEU A 169 -2.57 -12.47 -3.44
CA LEU A 169 -3.81 -11.95 -4.00
C LEU A 169 -3.60 -11.16 -5.30
N ASN A 170 -2.46 -10.48 -5.44
CA ASN A 170 -2.09 -9.78 -6.67
C ASN A 170 -0.60 -9.97 -6.99
N PRO A 171 -0.23 -11.02 -7.73
CA PRO A 171 1.17 -11.41 -7.93
C PRO A 171 1.94 -10.52 -8.91
N ILE A 172 1.25 -9.65 -9.67
CA ILE A 172 1.87 -8.77 -10.68
C ILE A 172 1.93 -7.30 -10.22
N ASP A 173 1.57 -7.01 -8.97
CA ASP A 173 1.68 -5.66 -8.43
C ASP A 173 3.14 -5.33 -8.06
N ALA A 174 3.78 -4.54 -8.92
CA ALA A 174 5.16 -4.10 -8.72
C ALA A 174 5.38 -3.35 -7.39
N ASN A 175 4.37 -2.63 -6.88
CA ASN A 175 4.49 -1.95 -5.60
C ASN A 175 4.49 -2.93 -4.43
N VAL A 176 3.62 -3.95 -4.46
CA VAL A 176 3.62 -5.02 -3.44
C VAL A 176 4.93 -5.78 -3.45
N LEU A 177 5.43 -6.15 -4.64
CA LEU A 177 6.69 -6.88 -4.78
C LEU A 177 7.90 -6.06 -4.30
N SER A 178 7.94 -4.77 -4.62
CA SER A 178 9.00 -3.87 -4.16
C SER A 178 8.95 -3.64 -2.65
N ASP A 179 7.75 -3.44 -2.09
CA ASP A 179 7.58 -3.27 -0.64
C ASP A 179 7.94 -4.56 0.11
N LEU A 180 7.60 -5.74 -0.45
CA LEU A 180 7.98 -7.05 0.10
C LEU A 180 9.50 -7.23 0.12
N ALA A 181 10.18 -6.93 -0.99
CA ALA A 181 11.64 -6.96 -1.02
C ALA A 181 12.25 -6.01 0.01
N TYR A 182 11.72 -4.79 0.12
CA TYR A 182 12.18 -3.82 1.09
C TYR A 182 11.98 -4.30 2.54
N ALA A 183 10.83 -4.91 2.84
CA ALA A 183 10.57 -5.52 4.13
C ALA A 183 11.53 -6.69 4.43
N HIS A 184 11.85 -7.54 3.45
CA HIS A 184 12.87 -8.59 3.63
C HIS A 184 14.25 -8.00 3.91
N MET A 185 14.65 -6.92 3.22
CA MET A 185 15.93 -6.25 3.48
C MET A 185 15.99 -5.67 4.89
N LEU A 186 14.92 -5.00 5.34
CA LEU A 186 14.81 -4.48 6.70
C LEU A 186 14.72 -5.58 7.76
N ASP A 187 14.17 -6.74 7.41
CA ASP A 187 14.20 -7.93 8.28
C ASP A 187 15.60 -8.59 8.28
N GLY A 188 16.55 -8.16 7.44
CA GLY A 188 17.90 -8.73 7.31
C GLY A 188 17.97 -9.98 6.40
N GLN A 189 16.90 -10.29 5.68
CA GLN A 189 16.76 -11.47 4.81
C GLN A 189 17.10 -11.15 3.34
N LEU A 190 18.34 -10.76 3.04
CA LEU A 190 18.73 -10.33 1.68
C LEU A 190 18.45 -11.38 0.60
N ALA A 191 18.68 -12.67 0.88
CA ALA A 191 18.41 -13.73 -0.09
C ALA A 191 16.93 -13.80 -0.50
N ALA A 192 16.00 -13.57 0.44
CA ALA A 192 14.56 -13.57 0.16
C ALA A 192 14.11 -12.33 -0.63
N ALA A 193 14.83 -11.20 -0.50
CA ALA A 193 14.51 -9.97 -1.21
C ALA A 193 14.79 -10.04 -2.72
N GLN A 194 15.67 -10.93 -3.17
CA GLN A 194 16.17 -10.97 -4.56
C GLN A 194 15.05 -11.18 -5.58
N MET A 195 14.23 -12.23 -5.45
CA MET A 195 13.21 -12.53 -6.45
C MET A 195 12.16 -11.42 -6.58
N PRO A 196 11.53 -10.93 -5.47
CA PRO A 196 10.52 -9.89 -5.58
C PRO A 196 11.05 -8.57 -6.16
N ILE A 197 12.29 -8.16 -5.83
CA ILE A 197 12.82 -6.88 -6.37
C ILE A 197 13.16 -6.97 -7.86
N MET A 198 13.68 -8.11 -8.33
CA MET A 198 13.90 -8.33 -9.76
C MET A 198 12.57 -8.25 -10.51
N GLN A 199 11.53 -8.92 -10.03
CA GLN A 199 10.20 -8.88 -10.63
C GLN A 199 9.62 -7.47 -10.63
N ALA A 200 9.67 -6.76 -9.50
CA ALA A 200 9.18 -5.39 -9.39
C ALA A 200 9.87 -4.45 -10.40
N SER A 201 11.19 -4.52 -10.50
CA SER A 201 11.98 -3.66 -11.40
C SER A 201 11.66 -3.89 -12.88
N GLN A 202 11.31 -5.12 -13.26
CA GLN A 202 10.90 -5.45 -14.63
C GLN A 202 9.45 -5.07 -14.91
N LEU A 203 8.55 -5.19 -13.92
CA LEU A 203 7.15 -4.81 -14.06
C LEU A 203 6.95 -3.28 -14.09
N ALA A 204 7.82 -2.52 -13.40
CA ALA A 204 7.72 -1.07 -13.31
C ALA A 204 9.09 -0.39 -13.51
N PRO A 205 9.67 -0.45 -14.73
CA PRO A 205 10.99 0.13 -15.01
C PRO A 205 11.04 1.67 -14.85
N ALA A 206 9.90 2.35 -15.03
CA ALA A 206 9.78 3.81 -14.90
C ALA A 206 9.43 4.28 -13.47
N ASN A 207 9.34 3.37 -12.49
CA ASN A 207 9.00 3.74 -11.11
C ASN A 207 10.27 4.02 -10.29
N ALA A 208 10.50 5.30 -9.98
CA ALA A 208 11.64 5.79 -9.19
C ALA A 208 11.87 5.00 -7.89
N ARG A 209 10.81 4.76 -7.13
CA ARG A 209 10.87 4.06 -5.83
C ARG A 209 11.30 2.60 -6.00
N VAL A 210 10.78 1.92 -7.02
CA VAL A 210 11.14 0.53 -7.32
C VAL A 210 12.62 0.42 -7.70
N GLN A 211 13.10 1.33 -8.55
CA GLN A 211 14.50 1.33 -9.00
C GLN A 211 15.46 1.74 -7.86
N LEU A 212 15.06 2.64 -6.96
CA LEU A 212 15.83 2.94 -5.75
C LEU A 212 15.92 1.73 -4.81
N ASN A 213 14.82 1.00 -4.60
CA ASN A 213 14.83 -0.22 -3.81
C ASN A 213 15.70 -1.33 -4.45
N MET A 214 15.79 -1.35 -5.78
CA MET A 214 16.71 -2.23 -6.51
C MET A 214 18.18 -1.86 -6.29
N ALA A 215 18.50 -0.57 -6.37
CA ALA A 215 19.84 -0.08 -6.05
C ALA A 215 20.20 -0.39 -4.58
N LEU A 216 19.27 -0.19 -3.65
CA LEU A 216 19.41 -0.53 -2.24
C LEU A 216 19.74 -2.02 -2.05
N PHE A 217 18.99 -2.90 -2.72
CA PHE A 217 19.23 -4.33 -2.68
C PHE A 217 20.65 -4.70 -3.15
N TRP A 218 21.09 -4.12 -4.27
CA TRP A 218 22.45 -4.38 -4.76
C TRP A 218 23.53 -3.87 -3.82
N LEU A 219 23.38 -2.67 -3.25
CA LEU A 219 24.32 -2.14 -2.26
C LEU A 219 24.40 -3.04 -1.03
N ALA A 220 23.25 -3.40 -0.45
CA ALA A 220 23.19 -4.27 0.73
C ALA A 220 23.75 -5.67 0.46
N SER A 221 23.65 -6.15 -0.79
CA SER A 221 24.19 -7.45 -1.21
C SER A 221 25.65 -7.41 -1.67
N GLY A 222 26.34 -6.25 -1.55
CA GLY A 222 27.74 -6.08 -1.95
C GLY A 222 27.97 -5.92 -3.46
N ASN A 223 26.91 -5.78 -4.25
CA ASN A 223 26.97 -5.59 -5.71
C ASN A 223 27.10 -4.09 -6.07
N GLU A 224 28.15 -3.44 -5.58
CA GLU A 224 28.34 -1.99 -5.71
C GLU A 224 28.47 -1.51 -7.16
N THR A 225 29.06 -2.33 -8.04
CA THR A 225 29.23 -1.99 -9.46
C THR A 225 27.86 -1.86 -10.15
N GLN A 226 26.97 -2.84 -9.97
CA GLN A 226 25.62 -2.79 -10.54
C GLN A 226 24.81 -1.63 -9.95
N ALA A 227 24.89 -1.42 -8.63
CA ALA A 227 24.21 -0.32 -7.97
C ALA A 227 24.66 1.05 -8.48
N SER A 228 25.98 1.29 -8.54
CA SER A 228 26.54 2.57 -8.99
C SER A 228 26.26 2.86 -10.46
N GLN A 229 26.18 1.81 -11.31
CA GLN A 229 25.74 1.97 -12.69
C GLN A 229 24.27 2.37 -12.76
N LEU A 230 23.38 1.69 -12.05
CA LEU A 230 21.96 2.03 -12.03
C LEU A 230 21.74 3.45 -11.49
N LEU A 231 22.31 3.80 -10.34
CA LEU A 231 22.13 5.13 -9.75
C LEU A 231 22.59 6.25 -10.68
N ARG A 232 23.69 6.06 -11.42
CA ARG A 232 24.12 7.01 -12.46
C ARG A 232 23.09 7.14 -13.58
N GLN A 233 22.50 6.04 -14.03
CA GLN A 233 21.45 6.06 -15.04
C GLN A 233 20.19 6.78 -14.55
N LEU A 234 19.79 6.55 -13.30
CA LEU A 234 18.60 7.18 -12.70
C LEU A 234 18.77 8.68 -12.49
N ALA A 235 20.00 9.12 -12.16
CA ALA A 235 20.33 10.52 -11.93
C ALA A 235 20.55 11.31 -13.24
N GLN A 236 20.57 10.64 -14.39
CA GLN A 236 20.66 11.28 -15.71
C GLN A 236 19.28 11.40 -16.35
N PRO A 237 18.92 12.57 -16.91
CA PRO A 237 17.75 12.70 -17.77
C PRO A 237 17.83 11.74 -18.97
N GLN A 238 16.81 10.90 -19.16
CA GLN A 238 16.76 9.95 -20.29
C GLN A 238 16.32 10.62 -21.60
N ALA A 239 15.73 11.81 -21.52
CA ALA A 239 15.30 12.59 -22.67
C ALA A 239 15.66 14.06 -22.48
N LYS A 240 15.86 14.77 -23.60
CA LYS A 240 16.17 16.21 -23.59
C LYS A 240 15.02 16.98 -22.96
N GLY A 241 15.31 17.70 -21.87
CA GLY A 241 14.31 18.49 -21.13
C GLY A 241 13.51 17.70 -20.09
N ALA A 242 13.74 16.39 -19.94
CA ALA A 242 13.15 15.61 -18.86
C ALA A 242 13.92 15.84 -17.55
N LEU A 243 13.22 15.70 -16.43
CA LEU A 243 13.87 15.61 -15.12
C LEU A 243 14.50 14.22 -14.95
N PRO A 244 15.61 14.10 -14.20
CA PRO A 244 16.12 12.80 -13.81
C PRO A 244 15.11 12.07 -12.91
N MET A 245 15.18 10.74 -12.89
CA MET A 245 14.23 9.93 -12.12
C MET A 245 14.49 10.00 -10.61
N ILE A 246 15.73 10.30 -10.23
CA ILE A 246 16.13 10.52 -8.84
C ILE A 246 16.89 11.84 -8.73
N ASP A 247 16.86 12.42 -7.54
CA ASP A 247 17.52 13.66 -7.18
C ASP A 247 18.46 13.45 -5.97
N GLN A 248 19.06 14.54 -5.48
CA GLN A 248 19.94 14.49 -4.32
C GLN A 248 19.22 14.02 -3.05
N THR A 249 17.95 14.40 -2.88
CA THR A 249 17.11 13.99 -1.74
C THR A 249 16.89 12.48 -1.73
N SER A 250 16.65 11.91 -2.90
CA SER A 250 16.50 10.47 -3.11
C SER A 250 17.77 9.72 -2.73
N LEU A 251 18.95 10.24 -3.11
CA LEU A 251 20.25 9.65 -2.77
C LEU A 251 20.54 9.70 -1.26
N GLN A 252 20.20 10.80 -0.59
CA GLN A 252 20.32 10.89 0.87
C GLN A 252 19.40 9.89 1.59
N THR A 253 18.17 9.76 1.09
CA THR A 253 17.21 8.77 1.61
C THR A 253 17.72 7.34 1.39
N LEU A 254 18.29 7.04 0.23
CA LEU A 254 18.89 5.74 -0.04
C LEU A 254 20.03 5.41 0.92
N GLN A 255 20.89 6.39 1.22
CA GLN A 255 22.00 6.22 2.17
C GLN A 255 21.51 5.90 3.58
N SER A 256 20.46 6.59 4.06
CA SER A 256 19.88 6.31 5.37
C SER A 256 19.22 4.92 5.41
N GLN A 257 18.52 4.53 4.35
CA GLN A 257 17.93 3.20 4.22
C GLN A 257 18.99 2.10 4.19
N LEU A 258 20.11 2.31 3.48
CA LEU A 258 21.21 1.36 3.43
C LEU A 258 21.83 1.14 4.81
N ALA A 259 21.99 2.18 5.61
CA ALA A 259 22.48 2.06 6.98
C ALA A 259 21.55 1.16 7.82
N SER A 260 20.24 1.36 7.75
CA SER A 260 19.25 0.53 8.46
C SER A 260 19.27 -0.93 8.00
N VAL A 261 19.36 -1.17 6.69
CA VAL A 261 19.42 -2.53 6.14
C VAL A 261 20.71 -3.23 6.56
N ASN A 262 21.87 -2.56 6.48
CA ASN A 262 23.14 -3.15 6.90
C ASN A 262 23.14 -3.52 8.39
N GLU A 263 22.50 -2.70 9.23
CA GLU A 263 22.30 -3.02 10.63
C GLU A 263 21.45 -4.28 10.83
N ALA A 264 20.30 -4.37 10.15
CA ALA A 264 19.42 -5.53 10.22
C ALA A 264 20.12 -6.83 9.78
N VAL A 265 20.89 -6.77 8.68
CA VAL A 265 21.68 -7.91 8.18
C VAL A 265 22.73 -8.35 9.20
N ARG A 266 23.43 -7.40 9.82
CA ARG A 266 24.41 -7.69 10.88
C ARG A 266 23.77 -8.38 12.08
N LEU A 267 22.63 -7.86 12.56
CA LEU A 267 21.92 -8.41 13.71
C LEU A 267 21.42 -9.83 13.43
N ARG A 268 20.83 -10.07 12.24
CA ARG A 268 20.37 -11.40 11.86
C ARG A 268 21.51 -12.39 11.67
N GLY A 269 22.61 -11.98 11.05
CA GLY A 269 23.82 -12.82 10.92
C GLY A 269 24.38 -13.24 12.28
N GLY A 270 24.39 -12.32 13.25
CA GLY A 270 24.74 -12.60 14.64
C GLY A 270 23.79 -13.60 15.32
N GLN A 271 22.48 -13.47 15.12
CA GLN A 271 21.49 -14.39 15.66
C GLN A 271 21.60 -15.81 15.08
N LEU A 272 21.85 -15.94 13.78
CA LEU A 272 22.05 -17.24 13.12
C LEU A 272 23.33 -17.92 13.61
N SER A 273 24.37 -17.15 13.92
CA SER A 273 25.63 -17.65 14.48
C SER A 273 25.51 -18.00 15.97
N ALA A 274 24.68 -17.27 16.72
CA ALA A 274 24.44 -17.50 18.15
C ALA A 274 23.39 -18.59 18.44
N ALA A 275 22.64 -19.04 17.43
CA ALA A 275 21.74 -20.16 17.58
C ALA A 275 22.55 -21.40 18.01
N PRO A 276 22.19 -22.08 19.11
CA PRO A 276 22.90 -23.27 19.52
C PRO A 276 22.87 -24.25 18.36
N ALA A 277 24.06 -24.72 17.94
CA ALA A 277 24.18 -25.79 16.95
C ALA A 277 23.14 -26.87 17.32
N PRO A 278 22.34 -27.38 16.36
CA PRO A 278 21.36 -28.42 16.65
C PRO A 278 22.09 -29.48 17.46
N GLY A 279 21.65 -29.63 18.71
CA GLY A 279 22.41 -30.34 19.72
C GLY A 279 22.87 -31.65 19.13
N THR A 280 24.15 -31.94 19.26
CA THR A 280 24.66 -33.29 19.16
C THR A 280 23.83 -34.09 20.16
N GLN A 281 22.73 -34.67 19.70
CA GLN A 281 22.13 -35.80 20.35
C GLN A 281 23.27 -36.82 20.34
N GLN A 282 23.97 -36.91 21.48
CA GLN A 282 24.72 -38.09 21.82
C GLN A 282 23.79 -39.24 21.47
N ALA A 283 24.19 -40.04 20.50
CA ALA A 283 23.53 -41.28 20.18
C ALA A 283 23.49 -42.09 21.47
N ARG A 284 22.39 -41.98 22.22
CA ARG A 284 22.03 -42.96 23.23
C ARG A 284 21.88 -44.24 22.46
N GLY A 285 22.73 -45.21 22.80
CA GLY A 285 22.93 -46.46 22.09
C GLY A 285 21.62 -47.01 21.56
N VAL A 286 21.48 -47.01 20.24
CA VAL A 286 20.56 -47.91 19.57
C VAL A 286 21.20 -49.29 19.74
N GLU A 287 20.57 -50.10 20.59
CA GLU A 287 20.88 -51.51 20.74
C GLU A 287 20.90 -52.18 19.36
N PRO A 288 21.89 -53.02 19.03
CA PRO A 288 21.99 -53.58 17.70
C PRO A 288 20.79 -54.50 17.45
N VAL A 289 19.99 -54.17 16.44
CA VAL A 289 18.95 -55.07 15.92
C VAL A 289 19.63 -56.37 15.45
N PRO A 290 19.23 -57.56 15.97
CA PRO A 290 19.80 -58.81 15.51
C PRO A 290 19.40 -59.07 14.06
N ARG A 291 20.38 -59.47 13.24
CA ARG A 291 20.14 -59.85 11.84
C ARG A 291 19.22 -61.08 11.80
N PRO A 292 18.20 -61.11 10.93
CA PRO A 292 17.47 -62.35 10.68
C PRO A 292 18.41 -63.37 10.04
N ALA A 293 18.41 -64.58 10.60
CA ALA A 293 19.08 -65.73 10.01
C ALA A 293 18.50 -65.99 8.63
N THR A 294 19.36 -66.04 7.62
CA THR A 294 19.01 -66.51 6.28
C THR A 294 18.87 -68.03 6.32
N ASP A 295 17.65 -68.54 6.57
CA ASP A 295 17.33 -69.92 6.23
C ASP A 295 16.99 -69.99 4.73
N ALA A 296 17.96 -70.52 4.00
CA ALA A 296 17.86 -70.87 2.60
C ALA A 296 17.14 -72.23 2.44
N SER A 297 15.81 -72.27 2.57
CA SER A 297 15.02 -73.42 2.10
C SER A 297 13.52 -73.18 2.22
N ALA A 298 12.89 -72.66 1.16
CA ALA A 298 11.57 -73.08 0.66
C ALA A 298 11.06 -72.11 -0.42
N LEU A 299 11.28 -72.44 -1.69
CA LEU A 299 10.49 -71.91 -2.81
C LEU A 299 9.45 -72.96 -3.20
N PRO A 300 8.20 -72.58 -3.51
CA PRO A 300 7.43 -73.20 -4.56
C PRO A 300 7.34 -72.30 -5.80
N ALA A 301 7.06 -72.96 -6.92
CA ALA A 301 7.44 -72.57 -8.27
C ALA A 301 6.40 -71.72 -9.03
N GLY A 302 6.90 -71.03 -10.08
CA GLY A 302 6.13 -70.39 -11.15
C GLY A 302 6.05 -68.87 -10.99
N ILE A 303 6.39 -68.00 -11.95
CA ILE A 303 6.48 -68.13 -13.40
C ILE A 303 7.56 -67.15 -13.91
N THR A 304 8.53 -67.72 -14.63
CA THR A 304 9.22 -67.27 -15.86
C THR A 304 9.60 -65.78 -16.09
N ARG A 305 10.91 -65.54 -15.94
CA ARG A 305 11.85 -64.79 -16.80
C ARG A 305 11.29 -64.01 -18.02
N ARG A 306 11.79 -62.78 -18.21
CA ARG A 306 12.77 -62.48 -19.29
C ARG A 306 13.68 -61.30 -18.94
N ILE A 307 14.97 -61.61 -18.85
CA ILE A 307 16.13 -60.72 -18.74
C ILE A 307 16.67 -60.46 -20.16
N LEU A 308 17.31 -59.30 -20.38
CA LEU A 308 18.61 -59.10 -21.06
C LEU A 308 18.91 -57.58 -21.04
N LEU A 309 19.76 -57.06 -20.14
CA LEU A 309 21.24 -57.05 -20.14
C LEU A 309 21.87 -56.35 -21.34
N SER A 310 22.53 -55.20 -21.08
CA SER A 310 23.91 -54.93 -21.53
C SER A 310 24.47 -53.70 -20.79
N GLU A 311 25.29 -53.98 -19.78
CA GLU A 311 26.33 -53.12 -19.16
C GLU A 311 27.64 -53.20 -19.97
N PRO A 312 28.81 -52.66 -19.53
CA PRO A 312 29.18 -51.32 -19.02
C PRO A 312 30.53 -50.83 -19.65
N SER A 313 31.24 -49.91 -18.97
CA SER A 313 32.68 -49.54 -19.06
C SER A 313 32.92 -48.13 -19.63
N GLY A 314 33.71 -47.22 -19.06
CA GLY A 314 34.66 -47.27 -17.95
C GLY A 314 35.71 -46.17 -18.17
N ALA A 315 36.07 -45.48 -17.07
CA ALA A 315 37.34 -44.77 -16.81
C ALA A 315 37.79 -43.53 -17.63
N ALA A 316 37.89 -42.42 -16.90
CA ALA A 316 39.08 -41.59 -16.65
C ALA A 316 39.89 -40.96 -17.82
N GLY A 317 40.16 -39.65 -17.69
CA GLY A 317 41.45 -39.08 -18.10
C GLY A 317 41.42 -37.69 -18.75
N ALA A 318 41.76 -36.67 -17.94
CA ALA A 318 42.63 -35.53 -18.25
C ALA A 318 42.39 -34.60 -19.48
N THR A 319 42.21 -33.32 -19.15
CA THR A 319 42.56 -32.06 -19.87
C THR A 319 44.01 -32.01 -20.40
N PRO A 320 44.50 -30.93 -21.07
CA PRO A 320 43.89 -29.90 -21.94
C PRO A 320 44.70 -29.65 -23.26
N ALA A 321 44.21 -28.77 -24.16
CA ALA A 321 44.98 -27.71 -24.87
C ALA A 321 44.32 -27.27 -26.21
N SER A 322 44.23 -25.95 -26.38
CA SER A 322 43.85 -25.15 -27.57
C SER A 322 44.84 -25.31 -28.76
N PRO A 323 44.81 -24.45 -29.80
CA PRO A 323 43.71 -23.84 -30.57
C PRO A 323 43.87 -24.09 -32.10
N LEU A 324 42.84 -23.74 -32.88
CA LEU A 324 42.95 -23.06 -34.19
C LEU A 324 41.70 -22.20 -34.40
#